data_AF-A0A1H3MQF4-F1
#
_entry.id   AF-A0A1H3MQF4-F1
#
_cell.length_a   1.000
_cell.length_b   1.000
_cell.length_c   1.000
_cell.angle_alpha   90.00
_cell.angle_beta   90.00
_cell.angle_gamma   90.00
#
_symmetry.space_group_name_H-M   'P 1'
#
loop_
_entity.id
_entity.type
_entity.pdbx_description
1 polymer ?
#
loop_
_entity_poly.entity_id
_entity_poly.type
_entity_poly.pdbx_seq_one_letter_code
_entity_poly.pdbx_strand_id
1 'polypeptide(L)'
;MYGKRGRLLSVFMLCVFTAGLAAGCSRQISIRIDRGDGPGAQYAVTRPTEMWISVPEAQLVMVREAAGGAEQKILLPNDTVFDGDNFVFMRLVEPGLTSTPRRFELDAIVAAADGIPPPFTREDLRLMQSRSDGAGELVYARKTNGTETTCVLAFRGLEASERALPRRGDRLEIMMRNCVPGGEDAALAVLAPARLGVSRPQATASEAVATPLSPLARPYQ
;
A
#
# COMPACT_ATOMS: atom_id res chain seq x y z
N MET A 1 -51.04 -47.48 -16.23
CA MET A 1 -52.41 -47.69 -15.70
C MET A 1 -52.74 -46.55 -14.75
N TYR A 2 -53.91 -45.91 -14.94
CA TYR A 2 -54.61 -44.92 -14.08
C TYR A 2 -53.85 -43.64 -13.67
N GLY A 3 -54.32 -42.40 -13.90
CA GLY A 3 -55.64 -41.89 -14.29
C GLY A 3 -56.32 -41.15 -13.15
N LYS A 4 -56.84 -39.94 -13.46
CA LYS A 4 -57.76 -39.03 -12.70
C LYS A 4 -57.06 -37.96 -11.83
N ARG A 5 -57.08 -36.67 -12.21
CA ARG A 5 -58.20 -35.69 -12.28
C ARG A 5 -58.83 -35.36 -10.93
N GLY A 6 -58.67 -34.12 -10.50
CA GLY A 6 -59.48 -33.46 -9.46
C GLY A 6 -59.20 -31.96 -9.45
N ARG A 7 -60.09 -31.20 -10.09
CA ARG A 7 -60.15 -29.73 -10.11
C ARG A 7 -60.81 -29.19 -8.82
N LEU A 8 -60.82 -27.87 -8.73
CA LEU A 8 -61.64 -26.96 -7.91
C LEU A 8 -61.01 -26.55 -6.57
N LEU A 9 -61.26 -25.36 -6.03
CA LEU A 9 -61.72 -24.02 -6.43
C LEU A 9 -61.83 -23.27 -5.08
N SER A 10 -61.85 -21.94 -5.09
CA SER A 10 -62.25 -21.07 -3.96
C SER A 10 -61.23 -20.93 -2.81
N VAL A 11 -60.56 -19.77 -2.72
CA VAL A 11 -61.03 -18.53 -2.06
C VAL A 11 -61.13 -18.74 -0.55
N PHE A 12 -60.19 -18.16 0.21
CA PHE A 12 -60.45 -17.20 1.28
C PHE A 12 -59.16 -16.86 2.05
N MET A 13 -59.10 -15.61 2.48
CA MET A 13 -58.46 -15.16 3.72
C MET A 13 -56.96 -14.87 3.71
N LEU A 14 -56.70 -13.68 3.17
CA LEU A 14 -55.84 -12.65 3.74
C LEU A 14 -55.65 -12.77 5.28
N CYS A 15 -54.43 -13.11 5.71
CA CYS A 15 -53.89 -12.77 7.03
C CYS A 15 -52.48 -12.23 6.82
N VAL A 16 -52.38 -10.90 6.76
CA VAL A 16 -51.11 -10.16 6.65
C VAL A 16 -50.42 -10.24 8.01
N PHE A 17 -49.39 -11.09 8.12
CA PHE A 17 -48.43 -11.05 9.22
C PHE A 17 -47.43 -9.92 8.97
N THR A 18 -47.54 -8.86 9.76
CA THR A 18 -46.53 -7.81 9.89
C THR A 18 -45.32 -8.36 10.66
N ALA A 19 -44.30 -8.82 9.93
CA ALA A 19 -42.98 -9.13 10.48
C ALA A 19 -42.04 -7.93 10.26
N GLY A 20 -41.70 -7.24 11.35
CA GLY A 20 -40.73 -6.15 11.36
C GLY A 20 -39.33 -6.66 11.01
N LEU A 21 -38.84 -6.29 9.83
CA LEU A 21 -37.44 -6.42 9.45
C LEU A 21 -36.65 -5.25 10.05
N ALA A 22 -35.97 -5.51 11.17
CA ALA A 22 -34.88 -4.65 11.64
C ALA A 22 -33.72 -4.76 10.64
N ALA A 23 -33.69 -3.88 9.66
CA ALA A 23 -32.56 -3.68 8.78
C ALA A 23 -31.38 -3.11 9.58
N GLY A 24 -30.51 -3.99 10.07
CA GLY A 24 -29.19 -3.62 10.58
C GLY A 24 -28.36 -3.07 9.42
N CYS A 25 -28.43 -1.77 9.20
CA CYS A 25 -27.49 -1.07 8.32
C CYS A 25 -26.09 -1.20 8.92
N SER A 26 -25.26 -2.09 8.39
CA SER A 26 -23.82 -1.99 8.56
C SER A 26 -23.38 -0.70 7.89
N ARG A 27 -23.30 0.38 8.67
CA ARG A 27 -22.71 1.64 8.21
C ARG A 27 -21.23 1.38 7.97
N GLN A 28 -20.90 1.07 6.73
CA GLN A 28 -19.54 1.12 6.25
C GLN A 28 -19.13 2.60 6.27
N ILE A 29 -18.45 3.01 7.34
CA ILE A 29 -17.93 4.35 7.51
C ILE A 29 -16.83 4.50 6.45
N SER A 30 -17.19 5.07 5.30
CA SER A 30 -16.22 5.56 4.33
C SER A 30 -15.87 6.98 4.76
N ILE A 31 -14.76 7.11 5.49
CA ILE A 31 -14.17 8.42 5.73
C ILE A 31 -13.62 8.88 4.38
N ARG A 32 -14.37 9.73 3.67
CA ARG A 32 -13.81 10.54 2.60
C ARG A 32 -13.03 11.67 3.28
N ILE A 33 -11.69 11.55 3.29
CA ILE A 33 -10.82 12.67 3.61
C ILE A 33 -10.73 13.50 2.33
N ASP A 34 -11.24 14.73 2.37
CA ASP A 34 -11.06 15.69 1.29
C ASP A 34 -9.55 15.93 1.08
N ARG A 35 -9.09 15.61 -0.12
CA ARG A 35 -7.71 15.82 -0.56
C ARG A 35 -7.53 17.33 -0.72
N GLY A 36 -6.76 17.96 0.18
CA GLY A 36 -6.36 19.35 0.00
C GLY A 36 -5.34 19.42 -1.14
N ASP A 37 -5.75 19.95 -2.29
CA ASP A 37 -4.84 20.18 -3.42
C ASP A 37 -4.13 21.52 -3.23
N GLY A 38 -2.89 21.48 -2.72
CA GLY A 38 -2.03 22.65 -2.62
C GLY A 38 -0.63 22.33 -2.07
N PRO A 39 0.39 23.13 -2.39
CA PRO A 39 1.70 23.03 -1.74
C PRO A 39 1.52 23.26 -0.23
N GLY A 40 1.77 22.22 0.56
CA GLY A 40 1.41 22.16 1.99
C GLY A 40 0.27 21.19 2.33
N ALA A 41 -0.16 20.35 1.38
CA ALA A 41 -1.18 19.32 1.62
C ALA A 41 -0.79 18.40 2.79
N GLN A 42 -1.73 18.19 3.69
CA GLN A 42 -1.59 17.26 4.80
C GLN A 42 -1.62 15.81 4.28
N TYR A 43 -0.93 14.92 4.98
CA TYR A 43 -1.05 13.49 4.72
C TYR A 43 -2.48 13.02 5.00
N ALA A 44 -3.07 12.36 4.00
CA ALA A 44 -4.33 11.65 4.15
C ALA A 44 -4.07 10.15 4.25
N VAL A 45 -4.75 9.48 5.19
CA VAL A 45 -4.71 8.02 5.29
C VAL A 45 -5.40 7.40 4.07
N THR A 46 -4.81 6.35 3.51
CA THR A 46 -5.38 5.58 2.40
C THR A 46 -5.42 4.07 2.68
N ARG A 47 -6.02 3.31 1.76
CA ARG A 47 -6.17 1.87 1.81
C ARG A 47 -4.86 1.17 1.43
N PRO A 48 -4.53 0.02 2.05
CA PRO A 48 -3.37 -0.79 1.66
C PRO A 48 -3.33 -1.19 0.17
N THR A 49 -4.50 -1.31 -0.48
CA THR A 49 -4.59 -1.60 -1.92
C THR A 49 -4.08 -0.47 -2.83
N GLU A 50 -3.85 0.72 -2.27
CA GLU A 50 -3.34 1.90 -2.98
C GLU A 50 -1.82 2.12 -2.73
N MET A 51 -1.15 1.17 -2.07
CA MET A 51 0.30 1.21 -1.90
C MET A 51 1.04 1.06 -3.22
N TRP A 52 2.10 1.85 -3.39
CA TRP A 52 2.94 1.84 -4.58
C TRP A 52 3.90 0.65 -4.63
N ILE A 53 4.23 0.09 -3.46
CA ILE A 53 5.01 -1.13 -3.29
C ILE A 53 4.22 -2.12 -2.42
N SER A 54 4.52 -3.41 -2.55
CA SER A 54 3.86 -4.46 -1.76
C SER A 54 4.52 -4.61 -0.39
N VAL A 55 3.81 -4.21 0.67
CA VAL A 55 4.25 -4.39 2.06
C VAL A 55 3.10 -4.98 2.88
N PRO A 56 2.93 -6.32 2.92
CA PRO A 56 1.82 -6.97 3.62
C PRO A 56 1.73 -6.62 5.11
N GLU A 57 2.87 -6.34 5.73
CA GLU A 57 3.01 -5.97 7.12
C GLU A 57 2.77 -4.48 7.42
N ALA A 58 2.38 -3.67 6.42
CA ALA A 58 2.11 -2.25 6.59
C ALA A 58 1.02 -1.99 7.64
N GLN A 59 1.31 -1.09 8.59
CA GLN A 59 0.37 -0.70 9.63
C GLN A 59 -0.51 0.50 9.21
N LEU A 60 0.06 1.43 8.46
CA LEU A 60 -0.62 2.62 7.98
C LEU A 60 -0.04 3.06 6.64
N VAL A 61 -0.90 3.53 5.75
CA VAL A 61 -0.50 4.10 4.46
C VAL A 61 -1.06 5.50 4.36
N MET A 62 -0.19 6.46 4.07
CA MET A 62 -0.54 7.87 3.95
C MET A 62 -0.07 8.41 2.61
N VAL A 63 -0.84 9.30 2.02
CA VAL A 63 -0.50 9.97 0.75
C VAL A 63 -0.72 11.47 0.87
N ARG A 64 0.11 12.25 0.17
CA ARG A 64 -0.13 13.69 -0.05
C ARG A 64 0.30 14.08 -1.45
N GLU A 65 -0.30 15.13 -1.99
CA GLU A 65 0.26 15.82 -3.14
C GLU A 65 1.39 16.73 -2.65
N ALA A 66 2.48 16.82 -3.40
CA ALA A 66 3.65 17.59 -3.04
C ALA A 66 4.13 18.44 -4.23
N ALA A 67 4.92 19.47 -3.95
CA ALA A 67 5.56 20.25 -5.02
C ALA A 67 6.51 19.33 -5.80
N GLY A 68 6.15 18.97 -7.03
CA GLY A 68 6.93 18.05 -7.87
C GLY A 68 6.32 16.66 -8.09
N GLY A 69 5.14 16.38 -7.50
CA GLY A 69 4.38 15.14 -7.75
C GLY A 69 3.56 14.70 -6.54
N ALA A 70 3.69 13.43 -6.14
CA ALA A 70 3.03 12.90 -4.96
C ALA A 70 4.01 12.20 -4.03
N GLU A 71 3.61 12.07 -2.78
CA GLU A 71 4.35 11.34 -1.77
C GLU A 71 3.47 10.30 -1.10
N GLN A 72 4.09 9.18 -0.72
CA GLN A 72 3.46 8.13 0.05
C GLN A 72 4.38 7.71 1.20
N LYS A 73 3.82 7.64 2.42
CA LYS A 73 4.51 7.13 3.61
C LYS A 73 3.78 5.88 4.10
N ILE A 74 4.52 4.78 4.24
CA ILE A 74 4.05 3.51 4.78
C ILE A 74 4.70 3.33 6.14
N LEU A 75 3.90 3.19 7.20
CA LEU A 75 4.41 2.81 8.52
C LEU A 75 4.53 1.28 8.61
N LEU A 76 5.68 0.84 9.09
CA LEU A 76 6.02 -0.57 9.27
C LEU A 76 5.89 -0.95 10.76
N PRO A 77 5.83 -2.25 11.09
CA PRO A 77 5.93 -2.68 12.48
C PRO A 77 7.21 -2.14 13.13
N ASN A 78 7.06 -1.55 14.31
CA ASN A 78 8.15 -0.85 15.02
C ASN A 78 8.45 -1.50 16.38
N ASP A 79 8.68 -2.81 16.38
CA ASP A 79 9.11 -3.54 17.58
C ASP A 79 10.64 -3.43 17.72
N THR A 80 11.10 -2.26 18.18
CA THR A 80 12.51 -1.92 18.24
C THR A 80 12.83 -1.03 19.43
N VAL A 81 14.07 -1.11 19.92
CA VAL A 81 14.61 -0.25 20.99
C VAL A 81 15.18 1.07 20.46
N PHE A 82 15.21 1.27 19.15
CA PHE A 82 15.73 2.49 18.54
C PHE A 82 14.65 3.56 18.41
N ASP A 83 14.99 4.79 18.80
CA ASP A 83 14.11 5.95 18.64
C ASP A 83 13.67 6.16 17.20
N GLY A 84 12.39 6.46 17.01
CA GLY A 84 11.75 6.71 15.72
C GLY A 84 10.99 5.51 15.16
N ASP A 85 10.17 5.78 14.14
CA ASP A 85 9.31 4.78 13.51
C ASP A 85 10.01 4.06 12.36
N ASN A 86 9.68 2.78 12.15
CA ASN A 86 9.99 2.10 10.91
C ASN A 86 9.03 2.57 9.81
N PHE A 87 9.57 2.98 8.66
CA PHE A 87 8.76 3.48 7.56
C PHE A 87 9.42 3.27 6.20
N VAL A 88 8.57 3.32 5.17
CA VAL A 88 8.98 3.59 3.79
C VAL A 88 8.38 4.93 3.37
N PHE A 89 9.23 5.87 2.99
CA PHE A 89 8.86 7.13 2.37
C PHE A 89 9.16 7.06 0.88
N MET A 90 8.21 7.49 0.07
CA MET A 90 8.32 7.46 -1.38
C MET A 90 7.88 8.79 -1.95
N ARG A 91 8.63 9.27 -2.94
CA ARG A 91 8.31 10.44 -3.73
C ARG A 91 8.22 10.07 -5.20
N LEU A 92 7.04 10.25 -5.78
CA LEU A 92 6.81 10.12 -7.21
C LEU A 92 7.08 11.47 -7.87
N VAL A 93 8.01 11.49 -8.82
CA VAL A 93 8.33 12.65 -9.64
C VAL A 93 7.55 12.55 -10.95
N GLU A 94 6.72 13.54 -11.24
CA GLU A 94 5.91 13.58 -12.46
C GLU A 94 6.61 14.34 -13.61
N PRO A 95 6.38 13.93 -14.87
CA PRO A 95 6.97 14.57 -16.04
C PRO A 95 6.61 16.06 -16.15
N GLY A 96 7.59 16.86 -16.54
CA GLY A 96 7.39 18.29 -16.87
C GLY A 96 7.35 19.25 -15.68
N LEU A 97 7.50 18.77 -14.45
CA LEU A 97 7.68 19.61 -13.27
C LEU A 97 9.14 20.06 -13.16
N THR A 98 9.40 21.31 -13.53
CA THR A 98 10.75 21.89 -13.77
C THR A 98 11.60 22.12 -12.53
N SER A 99 11.03 22.08 -11.33
CA SER A 99 11.75 22.31 -10.07
C SER A 99 12.38 21.05 -9.47
N THR A 100 12.08 19.86 -10.00
CA THR A 100 12.60 18.59 -9.45
C THR A 100 13.87 18.16 -10.19
N PRO A 101 14.94 17.75 -9.49
CA PRO A 101 16.16 17.26 -10.12
C PRO A 101 15.87 16.12 -11.13
N ARG A 102 16.58 16.10 -12.26
CA ARG A 102 16.42 15.01 -13.26
C ARG A 102 17.04 13.69 -12.83
N ARG A 103 17.78 13.64 -11.72
CA ARG A 103 18.42 12.43 -11.19
C ARG A 103 18.02 12.20 -9.74
N PHE A 104 18.15 10.97 -9.26
CA PHE A 104 18.01 10.66 -7.84
C PHE A 104 19.05 11.46 -7.04
N GLU A 105 18.57 12.24 -6.07
CA GLU A 105 19.41 13.05 -5.18
C GLU A 105 19.09 12.73 -3.72
N LEU A 106 20.08 12.18 -3.00
CA LEU A 106 19.92 11.72 -1.62
C LEU A 106 19.48 12.86 -0.70
N ASP A 107 20.10 14.03 -0.79
CA ASP A 107 19.75 15.18 0.05
C ASP A 107 18.33 15.68 -0.22
N ALA A 108 17.86 15.58 -1.47
CA ALA A 108 16.52 16.03 -1.84
C ALA A 108 15.42 15.12 -1.27
N ILE A 109 15.62 13.79 -1.26
CA ILE A 109 14.67 12.87 -0.64
C ILE A 109 14.71 12.95 0.88
N VAL A 110 15.90 13.12 1.48
CA VAL A 110 16.04 13.31 2.94
C VAL A 110 15.32 14.59 3.38
N ALA A 111 15.47 15.68 2.64
CA ALA A 111 14.75 16.93 2.93
C ALA A 111 13.23 16.76 2.82
N ALA A 112 12.75 16.02 1.82
CA ALA A 112 11.32 15.75 1.63
C ALA A 112 10.73 14.83 2.73
N ALA A 113 11.55 13.96 3.31
CA ALA A 113 11.18 13.02 4.39
C ALA A 113 11.30 13.63 5.80
N ASP A 114 11.36 14.96 5.92
CA ASP A 114 11.53 15.71 7.17
C ASP A 114 12.89 15.48 7.88
N GLY A 115 13.91 15.07 7.12
CA GLY A 115 15.30 14.94 7.57
C GLY A 115 15.79 13.50 7.73
N ILE A 116 16.93 13.35 8.42
CA ILE A 116 17.57 12.04 8.65
C ILE A 116 16.91 11.41 9.88
N PRO A 117 16.29 10.22 9.75
CA PRO A 117 15.62 9.60 10.87
C PRO A 117 16.65 9.07 11.88
N PRO A 118 16.38 9.16 13.19
CA PRO A 118 17.20 8.49 14.19
C PRO A 118 17.21 6.97 13.94
N PRO A 119 18.29 6.25 14.29
CA PRO A 119 19.52 6.74 14.94
C PRO A 119 20.58 7.30 13.97
N PHE A 120 20.24 7.58 12.71
CA PHE A 120 21.22 7.95 11.69
C PHE A 120 21.62 9.42 11.75
N THR A 121 22.83 9.70 11.28
CA THR A 121 23.46 11.03 11.25
C THR A 121 23.97 11.35 9.85
N ARG A 122 24.35 12.60 9.60
CA ARG A 122 24.97 13.00 8.32
C ARG A 122 26.26 12.24 8.04
N GLU A 123 26.99 11.85 9.08
CA GLU A 123 28.22 11.06 9.00
C GLU A 123 27.92 9.67 8.42
N ASP A 124 26.84 9.04 8.86
CA ASP A 124 26.43 7.72 8.37
C ASP A 124 26.06 7.75 6.87
N LEU A 125 25.44 8.85 6.41
CA LEU A 125 25.11 9.06 4.99
C LEU A 125 26.36 9.19 4.11
N ARG A 126 27.50 9.61 4.66
CA ARG A 126 28.77 9.67 3.91
C ARG A 126 29.48 8.32 3.82
N LEU A 127 29.10 7.37 4.67
CA LEU A 127 29.70 6.04 4.80
C LEU A 127 28.77 4.94 4.28
N MET A 128 27.81 5.29 3.43
CA MET A 128 26.83 4.35 2.90
C MET A 128 27.50 3.29 2.03
N GLN A 129 26.93 2.09 2.12
CA GLN A 129 27.29 0.95 1.31
C GLN A 129 26.35 0.90 0.10
N SER A 130 26.82 0.33 -1.00
CA SER A 130 26.00 0.07 -2.19
C SER A 130 25.85 -1.42 -2.43
N ARG A 131 24.66 -1.83 -2.85
CA ARG A 131 24.30 -3.20 -3.24
C ARG A 131 23.45 -3.13 -4.51
N SER A 132 23.73 -3.99 -5.47
CA SER A 132 22.90 -4.12 -6.68
C SER A 132 22.06 -5.40 -6.62
N ASP A 133 20.81 -5.31 -7.07
CA ASP A 133 19.92 -6.47 -7.25
C ASP A 133 19.03 -6.31 -8.49
N GLY A 134 18.04 -7.19 -8.66
CA GLY A 134 17.13 -7.20 -9.81
C GLY A 134 16.19 -5.98 -9.93
N ALA A 135 16.24 -5.03 -9.00
CA ALA A 135 15.55 -3.75 -9.08
C ALA A 135 16.52 -2.54 -9.03
N GLY A 136 17.80 -2.77 -9.30
CA GLY A 136 18.80 -1.72 -9.50
C GLY A 136 19.74 -1.53 -8.32
N GLU A 137 20.30 -0.33 -8.22
CA GLU A 137 21.19 0.05 -7.13
C GLU A 137 20.40 0.37 -5.85
N LEU A 138 20.93 -0.06 -4.71
CA LEU A 138 20.46 0.25 -3.37
C LEU A 138 21.64 0.78 -2.57
N VAL A 139 21.50 1.99 -2.05
CA VAL A 139 22.50 2.55 -1.12
C VAL A 139 21.94 2.54 0.28
N TYR A 140 22.71 2.10 1.26
CA TYR A 140 22.21 1.97 2.64
C TYR A 140 23.28 2.20 3.70
N ALA A 141 22.85 2.64 4.87
CA ALA A 141 23.64 2.74 6.09
C ALA A 141 23.05 1.76 7.11
N ARG A 142 23.92 1.18 7.94
CA ARG A 142 23.49 0.26 9.01
C ARG A 142 23.94 0.75 10.38
N LYS A 143 23.09 0.57 11.37
CA LYS A 143 23.43 0.67 12.80
C LYS A 143 22.90 -0.55 13.53
N THR A 144 23.62 -0.96 14.58
CA THR A 144 23.20 -2.07 15.45
C THR A 144 23.37 -1.65 16.90
N ASN A 145 22.50 -2.18 17.76
CA ASN A 145 22.63 -2.05 19.22
C ASN A 145 23.60 -3.09 19.81
N GLY A 146 24.22 -3.91 18.95
CA GLY A 146 25.20 -4.93 19.35
C GLY A 146 24.58 -6.20 19.93
N THR A 147 23.26 -6.25 20.11
CA THR A 147 22.61 -7.36 20.83
C THR A 147 21.61 -8.16 20.01
N GLU A 148 20.97 -7.61 18.96
CA GLU A 148 20.15 -8.39 18.00
C GLU A 148 19.49 -7.52 16.92
N THR A 149 19.24 -6.25 17.21
CA THR A 149 18.51 -5.36 16.31
C THR A 149 19.47 -4.65 15.35
N THR A 150 19.14 -4.70 14.06
CA THR A 150 19.82 -3.91 13.03
C THR A 150 18.85 -2.91 12.44
N CYS A 151 19.23 -1.63 12.50
CA CYS A 151 18.59 -0.55 11.77
C CYS A 151 19.28 -0.36 10.44
N VAL A 152 18.50 -0.27 9.38
CA VAL A 152 18.96 0.12 8.06
C VAL A 152 18.22 1.37 7.60
N LEU A 153 18.98 2.35 7.12
CA LEU A 153 18.48 3.49 6.35
C LEU A 153 18.92 3.28 4.92
N ALA A 154 17.96 3.04 4.02
CA ALA A 154 18.23 2.69 2.64
C ALA A 154 17.54 3.65 1.66
N PHE A 155 18.16 3.83 0.51
CA PHE A 155 17.63 4.60 -0.59
C PHE A 155 17.75 3.87 -1.92
N ARG A 156 16.75 4.08 -2.77
CA ARG A 156 16.72 3.58 -4.15
C ARG A 156 15.87 4.49 -5.02
N GLY A 157 16.31 4.69 -6.26
CA GLY A 157 15.48 5.25 -7.32
C GLY A 157 14.98 4.15 -8.25
N LEU A 158 13.77 4.30 -8.78
CA LEU A 158 13.21 3.48 -9.85
C LEU A 158 12.77 4.40 -10.99
N GLU A 159 13.20 4.11 -12.21
CA GLU A 159 12.83 4.90 -13.39
C GLU A 159 11.68 4.22 -14.16
N ALA A 160 10.81 5.03 -14.80
CA ALA A 160 9.69 4.53 -15.60
C ALA A 160 10.12 3.66 -16.79
N SER A 161 11.35 3.84 -17.27
CA SER A 161 11.95 2.99 -18.32
C SER A 161 12.24 1.57 -17.85
N GLU A 162 12.39 1.37 -16.54
CA GLU A 162 12.76 0.09 -15.94
C GLU A 162 11.53 -0.63 -15.36
N ARG A 163 10.52 0.15 -14.95
CA ARG A 163 9.33 -0.38 -14.28
C ARG A 163 8.12 0.52 -14.47
N ALA A 164 6.94 -0.10 -14.55
CA ALA A 164 5.70 0.65 -14.44
C ALA A 164 5.64 1.39 -13.09
N LEU A 165 5.40 2.69 -13.11
CA LEU A 165 5.30 3.52 -11.91
C LEU A 165 3.84 3.91 -11.61
N PRO A 166 3.50 4.20 -10.34
CA PRO A 166 2.22 4.79 -9.98
C PRO A 166 1.97 6.09 -10.75
N ARG A 167 0.70 6.38 -11.04
CA ARG A 167 0.24 7.64 -11.65
C ARG A 167 0.97 8.07 -12.94
N ARG A 168 1.66 7.15 -13.63
CA ARG A 168 2.52 7.45 -14.81
C ARG A 168 3.61 8.48 -14.51
N GLY A 169 4.14 8.49 -13.29
CA GLY A 169 5.33 9.30 -12.97
C GLY A 169 6.57 8.82 -13.73
N ASP A 170 7.59 9.67 -13.79
CA ASP A 170 8.85 9.42 -14.47
C ASP A 170 9.83 8.64 -13.58
N ARG A 171 9.85 8.99 -12.28
CA ARG A 171 10.74 8.39 -11.30
C ARG A 171 10.04 8.19 -9.96
N LEU A 172 10.34 7.08 -9.30
CA LEU A 172 9.96 6.82 -7.92
C LEU A 172 11.22 6.77 -7.06
N GLU A 173 11.33 7.71 -6.14
CA GLU A 173 12.43 7.77 -5.17
C GLU A 173 11.96 7.19 -3.86
N ILE A 174 12.76 6.30 -3.26
CA ILE A 174 12.39 5.53 -2.07
C ILE A 174 13.44 5.77 -1.01
N MET A 175 12.99 6.03 0.21
CA MET A 175 13.76 6.09 1.44
C MET A 175 13.09 5.18 2.48
N MET A 176 13.85 4.30 3.10
CA MET A 176 13.33 3.38 4.11
C MET A 176 14.19 3.45 5.36
N ARG A 177 13.55 3.56 6.53
CA ARG A 177 14.17 3.25 7.82
C ARG A 177 13.50 2.02 8.38
N ASN A 178 14.25 0.94 8.59
CA ASN A 178 13.72 -0.30 9.12
C ASN A 178 14.69 -0.91 10.13
N CYS A 179 14.22 -1.05 11.37
CA CYS A 179 14.93 -1.58 12.51
C CYS A 179 14.26 -2.88 12.95
N VAL A 180 14.93 -4.00 12.69
CA VAL A 180 14.37 -5.34 12.94
C VAL A 180 15.44 -6.28 13.50
N PRO A 181 15.05 -7.34 14.20
CA PRO A 181 15.92 -8.48 14.44
C PRO A 181 16.22 -9.21 13.12
N GLY A 182 17.29 -10.01 13.09
CA GLY A 182 17.65 -10.83 11.91
C GLY A 182 18.62 -10.18 10.93
N GLY A 183 19.19 -9.02 11.29
CA GLY A 183 20.29 -8.41 10.56
C GLY A 183 19.89 -7.55 9.36
N GLU A 184 20.89 -7.21 8.56
CA GLU A 184 20.77 -6.29 7.43
C GLU A 184 19.82 -6.79 6.34
N ASP A 185 19.92 -8.07 5.96
CA ASP A 185 19.08 -8.63 4.90
C ASP A 185 17.60 -8.67 5.28
N ALA A 186 17.30 -8.95 6.56
CA ALA A 186 15.94 -8.89 7.10
C ALA A 186 15.39 -7.45 7.05
N ALA A 187 16.22 -6.46 7.42
CA ALA A 187 15.83 -5.06 7.37
C ALA A 187 15.57 -4.57 5.93
N LEU A 188 16.38 -5.02 4.97
CA LEU A 188 16.29 -4.66 3.55
C LEU A 188 15.20 -5.42 2.78
N ALA A 189 14.61 -6.47 3.34
CA ALA A 189 13.62 -7.31 2.66
C ALA A 189 12.40 -6.52 2.13
N VAL A 190 12.05 -5.41 2.77
CA VAL A 190 10.95 -4.51 2.36
C VAL A 190 11.24 -3.85 1.00
N LEU A 191 12.51 -3.64 0.66
CA LEU A 191 12.96 -3.08 -0.62
C LEU A 191 13.43 -4.13 -1.63
N ALA A 192 13.21 -5.42 -1.36
CA ALA A 192 13.56 -6.48 -2.29
C ALA A 192 12.81 -6.31 -3.64
N PRO A 193 13.40 -6.74 -4.78
CA PRO A 193 12.79 -6.59 -6.11
C PRO A 193 11.34 -7.09 -6.23
N ALA A 194 11.00 -8.15 -5.50
CA ALA A 194 9.66 -8.73 -5.48
C ALA A 194 8.60 -7.81 -4.84
N ARG A 195 9.00 -6.87 -3.96
CA ARG A 195 8.12 -5.90 -3.31
C ARG A 195 7.91 -4.63 -4.14
N LEU A 196 8.87 -4.29 -5.01
CA LEU A 196 8.89 -3.04 -5.77
C LEU A 196 8.02 -3.05 -7.04
N GLY A 197 7.20 -4.08 -7.24
CA GLY A 197 6.16 -4.05 -8.28
C GLY A 197 5.01 -3.15 -7.86
N VAL A 198 4.48 -2.36 -8.80
CA VAL A 198 3.15 -1.74 -8.61
C VAL A 198 2.22 -2.88 -8.26
N SER A 199 1.59 -2.80 -7.09
CA SER A 199 0.40 -3.58 -6.79
C SER A 199 -0.62 -3.17 -7.84
N ARG A 200 -0.62 -3.84 -9.00
CA ARG A 200 -1.84 -3.89 -9.81
C ARG A 200 -2.89 -4.34 -8.81
N PRO A 201 -4.04 -3.65 -8.68
CA PRO A 201 -5.16 -4.28 -8.01
C PRO A 201 -5.22 -5.65 -8.64
N GLN A 202 -5.04 -6.69 -7.81
CA GLN A 202 -5.26 -8.04 -8.27
C GLN A 202 -6.64 -7.93 -8.86
N ALA A 203 -6.74 -8.05 -10.19
CA ALA A 203 -7.99 -8.48 -10.76
C ALA A 203 -8.21 -9.76 -9.98
N THR A 204 -9.10 -9.70 -8.99
CA THR A 204 -9.78 -10.90 -8.55
C THR A 204 -10.13 -11.56 -9.85
N ALA A 205 -9.63 -12.77 -10.06
CA ALA A 205 -10.02 -13.55 -11.21
C ALA A 205 -11.55 -13.54 -11.19
N SER A 206 -12.15 -12.65 -11.96
CA SER A 206 -13.57 -12.62 -12.26
C SER A 206 -13.77 -13.66 -13.34
N GLU A 207 -13.38 -14.87 -12.98
CA GLU A 207 -13.87 -16.13 -13.48
C GLU A 207 -13.92 -17.11 -12.31
N ALA A 208 -14.25 -16.60 -11.11
CA ALA A 208 -15.10 -17.37 -10.24
C ALA A 208 -16.44 -17.49 -10.96
N VAL A 209 -16.60 -18.58 -11.72
CA VAL A 209 -17.92 -19.12 -12.06
C VAL A 209 -18.69 -19.12 -10.74
N ALA A 210 -19.61 -18.17 -10.61
CA ALA A 210 -20.49 -18.09 -9.46
C ALA A 210 -21.23 -19.41 -9.41
N THR A 211 -20.79 -20.30 -8.52
CA THR A 211 -21.55 -21.51 -8.21
C THR A 211 -22.74 -21.00 -7.40
N PRO A 212 -23.97 -21.00 -7.95
CA PRO A 212 -25.10 -20.52 -7.19
C PRO A 212 -25.28 -21.43 -5.98
N LEU A 213 -25.21 -20.88 -4.77
CA LEU A 213 -25.48 -21.56 -3.50
C LEU A 213 -26.98 -21.90 -3.31
N SER A 214 -27.71 -22.16 -4.39
CA SER A 214 -29.12 -22.53 -4.35
C SER A 214 -29.38 -23.80 -5.17
N PRO A 215 -29.87 -24.88 -4.54
CA PRO A 215 -30.28 -26.11 -5.22
C PRO A 215 -31.45 -25.95 -6.21
N LEU A 216 -32.05 -24.75 -6.31
CA LEU A 216 -33.25 -24.48 -7.10
C LEU A 216 -33.03 -23.53 -8.29
N ALA A 217 -31.80 -23.14 -8.60
CA ALA A 217 -31.51 -22.22 -9.72
C ALA A 217 -31.33 -22.92 -11.08
N ARG A 218 -32.05 -24.01 -11.36
CA ARG A 218 -32.14 -24.57 -12.73
C ARG A 218 -33.39 -24.03 -13.42
N PRO A 219 -33.29 -23.35 -14.58
CA PRO A 219 -34.45 -23.16 -15.43
C PRO A 219 -34.91 -24.53 -15.98
N TYR A 220 -36.23 -24.74 -16.01
CA TYR A 220 -36.84 -25.89 -16.66
C TYR A 220 -36.53 -25.84 -18.17
N GLN A 221 -36.11 -26.97 -18.73
CA GLN A 221 -36.20 -27.23 -20.17
C GLN A 221 -37.63 -27.62 -20.53
#